data_AF-F7NN12-F1
#
_entry.id   AF-F7NN12-F1
#
_cell.length_a   1.000
_cell.length_b   1.000
_cell.length_c   1.000
_cell.angle_alpha   90.00
_cell.angle_beta   90.00
_cell.angle_gamma   90.00
#
_symmetry.space_group_name_H-M   'P 1'
#
loop_
_entity.id
_entity.type
_entity.pdbx_description
1 polymer ?
#
loop_
_entity_poly.entity_id
_entity_poly.type
_entity_poly.pdbx_seq_one_letter_code
_entity_poly.pdbx_strand_id
1 'polypeptide(L)'
;MESNRHKQAQELLLSIIDNGGEGYAARFQMLVSLAKRYEHDETARLIIDEAVRAAERLKFPQEEIDIFKELFMCRQMTRRMIAENHFMTVRTVWNKQKDFFTRIMPLVFGIDGIPFEKGKLYAED
;
A
#
# COMPACT_ATOMS: atom_id res chain seq x y z
N MET A 1 9.58 4.53 -21.05
CA MET A 1 9.88 5.42 -19.90
C MET A 1 9.31 4.93 -18.56
N GLU A 2 8.46 3.88 -18.50
CA GLU A 2 7.94 3.33 -17.24
C GLU A 2 8.97 2.54 -16.43
N SER A 3 9.97 1.94 -17.11
CA SER A 3 11.02 1.11 -16.51
C SER A 3 11.84 1.80 -15.41
N ASN A 4 11.98 3.13 -15.43
CA ASN A 4 12.78 3.85 -14.45
C ASN A 4 12.01 4.15 -13.14
N ARG A 5 10.70 4.34 -13.23
CA ARG A 5 9.84 4.64 -12.07
C ARG A 5 9.60 3.41 -11.19
N HIS A 6 9.42 2.25 -11.81
CA HIS A 6 9.33 0.98 -11.06
C HIS A 6 10.65 0.63 -10.36
N LYS A 7 11.81 0.91 -10.98
CA LYS A 7 13.11 0.70 -10.34
C LYS A 7 13.32 1.61 -9.13
N GLN A 8 12.96 2.89 -9.23
CA GLN A 8 13.04 3.83 -8.11
C GLN A 8 12.13 3.42 -6.95
N ALA A 9 10.90 2.98 -7.24
CA ALA A 9 10.00 2.46 -6.21
C ALA A 9 10.61 1.24 -5.51
N GLN A 10 11.16 0.28 -6.27
CA GLN A 10 11.80 -0.93 -5.70
C GLN A 10 13.03 -0.61 -4.84
N GLU A 11 13.91 0.29 -5.28
CA GLU A 11 15.11 0.65 -4.52
C GLU A 11 14.78 1.36 -3.20
N LEU A 12 13.68 2.10 -3.17
CA LEU A 12 13.23 2.77 -1.95
C LEU A 12 12.48 1.82 -1.00
N LEU A 13 11.71 0.87 -1.54
CA LEU A 13 11.13 -0.20 -0.71
C LEU A 13 12.23 -1.00 0.00
N LEU A 14 13.33 -1.29 -0.72
CA LEU A 14 14.51 -1.95 -0.17
C LEU A 14 15.19 -1.14 0.94
N SER A 15 15.31 0.18 0.83
CA SER A 15 15.94 1.02 1.87
C SER A 15 15.09 1.17 3.14
N ILE A 16 13.77 1.00 3.03
CA ILE A 16 12.87 0.97 4.19
C ILE A 16 13.01 -0.35 4.96
N ILE A 17 13.32 -1.46 4.29
CA ILE A 17 13.43 -2.80 4.89
C ILE A 17 14.72 -2.96 5.72
N ASP A 18 15.82 -2.31 5.30
CA ASP A 18 17.16 -2.51 5.88
C ASP A 18 17.36 -1.89 7.28
N ASN A 19 16.41 -1.06 7.76
CA ASN A 19 16.47 -0.38 9.06
C ASN A 19 15.93 -1.21 10.25
N GLY A 20 16.06 -2.54 10.21
CA GLY A 20 16.06 -3.41 11.40
C GLY A 20 14.74 -3.51 12.20
N GLY A 21 14.07 -4.65 12.09
CA GLY A 21 13.44 -5.33 13.24
C GLY A 21 12.28 -4.67 14.00
N GLU A 22 11.71 -3.55 13.57
CA GLU A 22 10.49 -3.04 14.20
C GLU A 22 9.25 -3.81 13.71
N GLY A 23 8.50 -4.38 14.66
CA GLY A 23 7.42 -5.32 14.40
C GLY A 23 6.28 -4.77 13.53
N TYR A 24 5.35 -5.64 13.17
CA TYR A 24 4.14 -5.39 12.37
C TYR A 24 3.50 -4.00 12.57
N ALA A 25 3.40 -3.52 13.81
CA ALA A 25 2.82 -2.22 14.15
C ALA A 25 3.60 -1.03 13.57
N ALA A 26 4.94 -1.06 13.56
CA ALA A 26 5.76 0.00 13.01
C ALA A 26 5.59 0.09 11.49
N ARG A 27 5.70 -1.04 10.78
CA ARG A 27 5.44 -1.12 9.33
C ARG A 27 4.03 -0.65 8.97
N PHE A 28 3.04 -1.01 9.78
CA PHE A 28 1.68 -0.52 9.62
C PHE A 28 1.60 1.02 9.75
N GLN A 29 2.24 1.62 10.77
CA GLN A 29 2.26 3.09 10.92
C GLN A 29 3.05 3.79 9.80
N MET A 30 4.13 3.18 9.31
CA MET A 30 4.88 3.68 8.15
C MET A 30 3.99 3.71 6.91
N LEU A 31 3.23 2.64 6.65
CA LEU A 31 2.32 2.57 5.52
C LEU A 31 1.19 3.58 5.62
N VAL A 32 0.61 3.76 6.81
CA VAL A 32 -0.39 4.83 7.06
C VAL A 32 0.20 6.21 6.78
N SER A 33 1.46 6.43 7.18
CA SER A 33 2.16 7.70 6.94
C SER A 33 2.43 7.95 5.45
N LEU A 34 2.81 6.90 4.69
CA LEU A 34 2.93 6.97 3.23
C LEU A 34 1.59 7.33 2.57
N ALA A 35 0.52 6.61 2.92
CA ALA A 35 -0.81 6.86 2.36
C ALA A 35 -1.31 8.29 2.64
N LYS A 36 -1.05 8.84 3.83
CA LYS A 36 -1.39 10.24 4.17
C LYS A 36 -0.60 11.28 3.37
N ARG A 37 0.60 10.94 2.89
CA ARG A 37 1.44 11.84 2.10
C ARG A 37 1.20 11.71 0.59
N TYR A 38 0.29 10.83 0.15
CA TYR A 38 0.03 10.52 -1.25
C TYR A 38 -0.14 11.75 -2.17
N GLU A 39 -0.88 12.77 -1.71
CA GLU A 39 -1.12 13.98 -2.51
C GLU A 39 0.10 14.91 -2.60
N HIS A 40 1.03 14.83 -1.63
CA HIS A 40 2.09 15.82 -1.42
C HIS A 40 3.51 15.27 -1.64
N ASP A 41 3.66 13.96 -1.78
CA ASP A 41 4.94 13.27 -1.91
C ASP A 41 4.89 12.31 -3.11
N GLU A 42 5.68 12.60 -4.14
CA GLU A 42 5.77 11.79 -5.36
C GLU A 42 6.22 10.36 -5.07
N THR A 43 7.12 10.20 -4.10
CA THR A 43 7.64 8.89 -3.71
C THR A 43 6.55 8.07 -3.03
N ALA A 44 5.82 8.69 -2.11
CA ALA A 44 4.67 8.06 -1.47
C ALA A 44 3.61 7.67 -2.50
N ARG A 45 3.34 8.54 -3.49
CA ARG A 45 2.41 8.26 -4.58
C ARG A 45 2.82 7.03 -5.39
N LEU A 46 4.08 6.94 -5.80
CA LEU A 46 4.59 5.81 -6.58
C LEU A 46 4.47 4.48 -5.83
N ILE A 47 4.82 4.44 -4.55
CA ILE A 47 4.73 3.23 -3.72
C ILE A 47 3.27 2.79 -3.58
N ILE A 48 2.38 3.72 -3.26
CA ILE A 48 0.96 3.43 -3.03
C ILE A 48 0.27 3.01 -4.34
N ASP A 49 0.58 3.67 -5.46
CA ASP A 49 0.07 3.29 -6.78
C ASP A 49 0.48 1.86 -7.15
N GLU A 50 1.74 1.48 -6.94
CA GLU A 50 2.22 0.12 -7.22
C GLU A 50 1.55 -0.90 -6.31
N ALA A 51 1.40 -0.59 -5.02
CA ALA A 51 0.72 -1.46 -4.06
C ALA A 51 -0.76 -1.69 -4.43
N VAL A 52 -1.46 -0.64 -4.86
CA VAL A 52 -2.85 -0.73 -5.33
C VAL A 52 -2.95 -1.54 -6.61
N ARG A 53 -2.09 -1.31 -7.61
CA ARG A 53 -2.06 -2.12 -8.85
C ARG A 53 -1.74 -3.58 -8.56
N ALA A 54 -0.84 -3.86 -7.61
CA ALA A 54 -0.55 -5.21 -7.17
C ALA A 54 -1.77 -5.85 -6.50
N ALA A 55 -2.48 -5.13 -5.62
CA ALA A 55 -3.72 -5.61 -5.00
C ALA A 55 -4.81 -5.94 -6.03
N GLU A 56 -4.97 -5.10 -7.06
CA GLU A 56 -5.90 -5.35 -8.18
C GLU A 56 -5.52 -6.61 -8.97
N ARG A 57 -4.24 -6.77 -9.34
CA ARG A 57 -3.74 -7.97 -10.03
C ARG A 57 -3.93 -9.24 -9.19
N LEU A 58 -3.74 -9.14 -7.88
CA LEU A 58 -3.92 -10.24 -6.92
C LEU A 58 -5.40 -10.46 -6.54
N LYS A 59 -6.34 -9.73 -7.16
CA LYS A 59 -7.78 -9.88 -6.96
C LYS A 59 -8.20 -9.74 -5.50
N PHE A 60 -7.65 -8.74 -4.79
CA PHE A 60 -8.14 -8.37 -3.48
C PHE A 60 -9.61 -7.91 -3.57
N PRO A 61 -10.39 -7.95 -2.47
CA PRO A 61 -11.77 -7.50 -2.50
C PRO A 61 -11.87 -6.05 -3.01
N GLN A 62 -12.60 -5.85 -4.11
CA GLN A 62 -12.66 -4.54 -4.79
C GLN A 62 -13.14 -3.42 -3.86
N GLU A 63 -14.11 -3.73 -3.00
CA GLU A 63 -14.63 -2.81 -1.99
C GLU A 63 -13.53 -2.31 -1.01
N GLU A 64 -12.56 -3.16 -0.64
CA GLU A 64 -11.43 -2.75 0.21
C GLU A 64 -10.48 -1.80 -0.54
N ILE A 65 -10.26 -2.06 -1.83
CA ILE A 65 -9.45 -1.21 -2.72
C ILE A 65 -10.13 0.16 -2.89
N ASP A 66 -11.44 0.17 -3.15
CA ASP A 66 -12.20 1.39 -3.40
C ASP A 66 -12.27 2.26 -2.14
N ILE A 67 -12.55 1.68 -0.97
CA ILE A 67 -12.50 2.39 0.31
C ILE A 67 -11.12 2.99 0.57
N PHE A 68 -10.05 2.26 0.27
CA PHE A 68 -8.69 2.77 0.42
C PHE A 68 -8.43 3.96 -0.51
N LYS A 69 -8.78 3.83 -1.80
CA LYS A 69 -8.66 4.91 -2.79
C LYS A 69 -9.44 6.14 -2.36
N GLU A 70 -10.69 5.96 -1.94
CA GLU A 70 -11.53 7.06 -1.46
C GLU A 70 -10.88 7.77 -0.27
N LEU A 71 -10.37 7.04 0.72
CA LEU A 71 -9.75 7.62 1.92
C LEU A 71 -8.43 8.35 1.68
N PHE A 72 -7.58 7.86 0.77
CA PHE A 72 -6.17 8.27 0.69
C PHE A 72 -5.74 8.83 -0.67
N MET A 73 -6.48 8.53 -1.73
CA MET A 73 -6.15 8.93 -3.10
C MET A 73 -7.16 9.90 -3.69
N CYS A 74 -8.41 9.87 -3.23
CA CYS A 74 -9.44 10.84 -3.59
C CYS A 74 -9.48 11.99 -2.59
N ARG A 75 -9.77 13.21 -3.07
CA ARG A 75 -9.82 14.40 -2.23
C ARG A 75 -10.96 14.32 -1.20
N GLN A 76 -10.58 14.40 0.08
CA GLN A 76 -11.41 14.77 1.23
C GLN A 76 -12.54 13.81 1.65
N MET A 77 -12.52 12.53 1.24
CA MET A 77 -13.50 11.58 1.77
C MET A 77 -13.15 11.18 3.21
N THR A 78 -14.06 11.44 4.15
CA THR A 78 -13.92 10.92 5.52
C THR A 78 -14.53 9.54 5.63
N ARG A 79 -14.11 8.75 6.63
CA ARG A 79 -14.73 7.44 6.92
C ARG A 79 -16.24 7.51 7.13
N ARG A 80 -16.76 8.65 7.61
CA ARG A 80 -18.21 8.87 7.78
C ARG A 80 -18.90 9.01 6.42
N MET A 81 -18.34 9.83 5.53
CA MET A 81 -18.90 10.02 4.18
C MET A 81 -18.86 8.71 3.38
N ILE A 82 -17.79 7.93 3.51
CA ILE A 82 -17.69 6.60 2.88
C ILE A 82 -18.72 5.64 3.47
N ALA A 83 -18.88 5.64 4.79
CA ALA A 83 -19.89 4.81 5.45
C ALA A 83 -21.30 5.12 4.94
N GLU A 84 -21.61 6.40 4.74
CA GLU A 84 -22.87 6.87 4.15
C GLU A 84 -23.02 6.45 2.68
N ASN A 85 -21.99 6.68 1.86
CA ASN A 85 -22.00 6.35 0.42
C ASN A 85 -22.17 4.85 0.15
N HIS A 86 -21.59 4.01 1.00
CA HIS A 86 -21.58 2.55 0.84
C HIS A 86 -22.59 1.84 1.77
N PHE A 87 -23.51 2.58 2.41
CA PHE A 87 -24.54 2.04 3.30
C PHE A 87 -23.99 1.08 4.39
N MET A 88 -22.84 1.41 4.96
CA MET A 88 -22.18 0.61 5.99
C MET A 88 -21.90 1.42 7.26
N THR A 89 -21.43 0.76 8.32
CA THR A 89 -21.04 1.48 9.54
C THR A 89 -19.62 2.05 9.42
N VAL A 90 -19.34 3.14 10.13
CA VAL A 90 -17.97 3.70 10.24
C VAL A 90 -16.96 2.65 10.74
N ARG A 91 -17.40 1.75 11.63
CA ARG A 91 -16.57 0.65 12.13
C ARG A 91 -16.24 -0.36 11.02
N THR A 92 -17.19 -0.64 10.14
CA THR A 92 -16.98 -1.49 8.96
C THR A 92 -15.96 -0.87 8.02
N VAL A 93 -16.07 0.44 7.72
CA VAL A 93 -15.07 1.18 6.91
C VAL A 93 -13.68 1.08 7.54
N TRP A 94 -13.58 1.27 8.86
CA TRP A 94 -12.29 1.16 9.57
C TRP A 94 -11.71 -0.25 9.50
N ASN A 95 -12.52 -1.30 9.66
CA ASN A 95 -12.06 -2.69 9.55
C ASN A 95 -11.56 -2.97 8.13
N LYS A 96 -12.34 -2.62 7.09
CA LYS A 96 -11.96 -2.81 5.68
C LYS A 96 -10.67 -2.07 5.33
N GLN A 97 -10.52 -0.82 5.81
CA GLN A 97 -9.27 -0.10 5.70
C GLN A 97 -8.12 -0.90 6.34
N LYS A 98 -8.26 -1.31 7.60
CA LYS A 98 -7.21 -2.04 8.32
C LYS A 98 -6.84 -3.35 7.61
N ASP A 99 -7.82 -4.08 7.11
CA ASP A 99 -7.64 -5.34 6.40
C ASP A 99 -6.87 -5.11 5.09
N PHE A 100 -7.21 -4.06 4.34
CA PHE A 100 -6.46 -3.66 3.15
C PHE A 100 -5.00 -3.36 3.47
N PHE A 101 -4.72 -2.47 4.43
CA PHE A 101 -3.35 -2.13 4.87
C PHE A 101 -2.57 -3.38 5.30
N THR A 102 -3.22 -4.30 6.01
CA THR A 102 -2.63 -5.57 6.45
C THR A 102 -2.20 -6.44 5.26
N ARG A 103 -3.06 -6.53 4.22
CA ARG A 103 -2.79 -7.35 3.03
C ARG A 103 -1.75 -6.73 2.09
N ILE A 104 -1.71 -5.40 1.97
CA ILE A 104 -0.73 -4.72 1.10
C ILE A 104 0.62 -4.49 1.78
N MET A 105 0.70 -4.59 3.11
CA MET A 105 1.94 -4.38 3.84
C MET A 105 3.09 -5.30 3.38
N PRO A 106 2.87 -6.61 3.12
CA PRO A 106 3.90 -7.47 2.52
C PRO A 106 4.26 -7.10 1.07
N LEU A 107 3.35 -6.44 0.33
CA LEU A 107 3.63 -5.98 -1.04
C LEU A 107 4.56 -4.76 -1.02
N VAL A 108 4.39 -3.90 -0.01
CA VAL A 108 5.20 -2.70 0.17
C VAL A 108 6.55 -3.04 0.81
N PHE A 109 6.57 -3.78 1.92
CA PHE A 109 7.81 -4.00 2.69
C PHE A 109 8.39 -5.41 2.51
N GLY A 110 7.86 -6.22 1.60
CA GLY A 110 8.23 -7.63 1.49
C GLY A 110 7.58 -8.51 2.58
N ILE A 111 7.55 -9.82 2.33
CA ILE A 111 7.16 -10.82 3.32
C ILE A 111 8.23 -10.83 4.41
N ASP A 112 7.82 -10.82 5.68
CA ASP A 112 8.68 -10.87 6.88
C ASP A 112 10.07 -11.47 6.63
N GLY A 113 11.06 -10.60 6.44
CA GLY A 113 12.48 -10.98 6.41
C GLY A 113 13.00 -11.67 5.15
N ILE A 114 12.27 -11.69 4.03
CA ILE A 114 12.88 -12.07 2.74
C ILE A 114 13.42 -10.79 2.08
N PRO A 115 14.74 -10.51 2.13
CA PRO A 115 15.30 -9.43 1.34
C PRO A 115 14.97 -9.71 -0.13
N PHE A 116 14.46 -8.69 -0.83
CA PHE A 116 14.35 -8.72 -2.28
C PHE A 116 15.78 -8.91 -2.82
N GLU A 117 16.18 -10.15 -3.12
CA GLU A 117 17.42 -10.40 -3.84
C GLU A 117 17.28 -9.70 -5.19
N LYS A 118 18.05 -8.60 -5.38
CA LYS A 118 18.27 -7.99 -6.69
C LYS A 118 18.80 -9.09 -7.63
N GLY A 119 17.93 -9.73 -8.41
CA GLY A 119 18.38 -10.58 -9.52
C GLY A 119 17.56 -11.80 -9.95
N LYS A 120 16.40 -12.14 -9.38
CA LYS A 120 15.68 -13.38 -9.78
C LYS A 120 14.21 -13.23 -10.14
N LEU A 121 13.85 -12.15 -10.85
CA LEU A 121 12.54 -12.04 -11.52
C LEU A 121 12.59 -12.20 -13.04
N TYR A 122 13.75 -12.61 -13.59
CA TYR A 122 13.89 -13.10 -14.96
C TYR A 122 14.83 -14.32 -14.94
N ALA A 123 14.33 -15.42 -14.39
CA ALA A 123 14.76 -16.74 -14.83
C ALA A 123 13.56 -17.33 -15.57
N GLU A 124 13.42 -16.91 -16.82
CA GLU A 124 12.76 -17.74 -17.82
C GLU A 124 13.89 -18.29 -18.69
N ASP A 125 13.83 -19.59 -18.93
CA ASP A 125 14.76 -20.39 -19.74
C ASP A 125 15.05 -19.82 -21.14
#